data_AF-A0A6M1RMY8-F1
#
_entry.id   AF-A0A6M1RMY8-F1
#
_cell.length_a   1.000
_cell.length_b   1.000
_cell.length_c   1.000
_cell.angle_alpha   90.00
_cell.angle_beta   90.00
_cell.angle_gamma   90.00
#
_symmetry.space_group_name_H-M   'P 1'
#
loop_
_entity.id
_entity.type
_entity.pdbx_description
1 polymer ?
#
loop_
_entity_poly.entity_id
_entity_poly.type
_entity_poly.pdbx_seq_one_letter_code
_entity_poly.pdbx_strand_id
1 'polypeptide(L)'
;RYVWTNSTWQVVEDLKLVSDPVWFGRHIAELNGTNGALVRSYVWGLDVSETLDGAGGVGGLLWVRLNTGPALGVHFVTYDGNGNVWNLVSASTGTETARYEYGPFGEPLRLTGAAAGLNPSRFSTKRTEDGTGLVLYEYRAYSPALGRWLTRDPVGEVGFEGKQYVTFTKEDVQYLNTLDPEDDLDAVETAQHNIVYAVINVAYLMVNNDPVGKTDLYGLVCNVVVNRTKAISSCGINAGHEWIVYDGKSVGFWPNRGYVVLRPDPAAEAGVPIYWQWETEQKKTGKIKWGPAAGKPCACATCADILASIDAAPHPGWHSFPIRNNCRRFATWVLDGSCLKKGKKTSFTP
;
A
#
# COMPACT_ATOMS: atom_id res chain seq x y z
N ARG A 1 -23.83 16.98 -12.38
CA ARG A 1 -23.44 17.95 -11.33
C ARG A 1 -24.48 19.05 -11.21
N TYR A 2 -24.81 19.44 -9.98
CA TYR A 2 -25.75 20.55 -9.68
C TYR A 2 -25.02 21.65 -8.93
N VAL A 3 -25.43 22.91 -9.13
CA VAL A 3 -24.97 24.05 -8.33
C VAL A 3 -26.19 24.81 -7.84
N TRP A 4 -26.13 25.25 -6.58
CA TRP A 4 -27.15 26.12 -6.01
C TRP A 4 -26.92 27.55 -6.45
N THR A 5 -27.76 28.07 -7.34
CA THR A 5 -27.71 29.46 -7.82
C THR A 5 -29.11 30.03 -7.93
N ASN A 6 -29.26 31.34 -7.68
CA ASN A 6 -30.56 32.03 -7.75
C ASN A 6 -31.67 31.30 -6.97
N SER A 7 -31.35 30.81 -5.78
CA SER A 7 -32.28 30.07 -4.90
C SER A 7 -32.87 28.79 -5.52
N THR A 8 -32.18 28.17 -6.48
CA THR A 8 -32.59 26.92 -7.12
C THR A 8 -31.39 26.01 -7.41
N TRP A 9 -31.61 24.69 -7.45
CA TRP A 9 -30.61 23.75 -7.97
C TRP A 9 -30.63 23.78 -9.49
N GLN A 10 -29.51 24.17 -10.09
CA GLN A 10 -29.33 24.18 -11.54
C GLN A 10 -28.37 23.06 -11.95
N VAL A 11 -28.74 22.29 -12.98
CA VAL A 11 -27.84 21.32 -13.60
C VAL A 11 -26.76 22.10 -14.36
N VAL A 12 -25.51 21.96 -13.95
CA VAL A 12 -24.37 22.59 -14.63
C VAL A 12 -23.61 21.61 -15.53
N GLU A 13 -23.87 20.31 -15.37
CA GLU A 13 -23.23 19.25 -16.14
C GLU A 13 -24.09 17.99 -16.06
N ASP A 14 -24.44 17.45 -17.22
CA ASP A 14 -25.08 16.15 -17.37
C ASP A 14 -24.33 15.39 -18.46
N LEU A 15 -23.82 14.21 -18.12
CA LEU A 15 -22.90 13.45 -18.94
C LEU A 15 -23.34 11.99 -19.03
N LYS A 16 -23.38 11.46 -20.25
CA LYS A 16 -23.47 10.03 -20.54
C LYS A 16 -22.07 9.51 -20.78
N LEU A 17 -21.65 8.55 -19.97
CA LEU A 17 -20.34 7.92 -20.07
C LEU A 17 -20.45 6.69 -20.98
N VAL A 18 -19.59 6.63 -21.98
CA VAL A 18 -19.43 5.47 -22.86
C VAL A 18 -18.15 4.77 -22.45
N SER A 19 -18.26 3.50 -22.07
CA SER A 19 -17.14 2.71 -21.58
C SER A 19 -16.98 1.41 -22.36
N ASP A 20 -15.75 0.92 -22.44
CA ASP A 20 -15.46 -0.41 -22.99
C ASP A 20 -15.92 -1.50 -21.99
N PRO A 21 -16.80 -2.43 -22.41
CA PRO A 21 -17.25 -3.51 -21.53
C PRO A 21 -16.17 -4.59 -21.25
N VAL A 22 -15.13 -4.69 -22.07
CA VAL A 22 -14.10 -5.74 -21.97
C VAL A 22 -12.96 -5.34 -21.03
N TRP A 23 -12.66 -4.04 -20.93
CA TRP A 23 -11.50 -3.51 -20.19
C TRP A 23 -11.92 -2.75 -18.93
N PHE A 24 -12.59 -3.44 -18.00
CA PHE A 24 -12.96 -2.91 -16.68
C PHE A 24 -13.75 -1.57 -16.69
N GLY A 25 -14.47 -1.27 -17.78
CA GLY A 25 -15.29 -0.05 -17.85
C GLY A 25 -14.49 1.22 -18.15
N ARG A 26 -13.29 1.13 -18.75
CA ARG A 26 -12.52 2.30 -19.22
C ARG A 26 -13.39 3.24 -20.05
N HIS A 27 -13.43 4.52 -19.66
CA HIS A 27 -14.18 5.54 -20.37
C HIS A 27 -13.55 5.81 -21.73
N ILE A 28 -14.32 5.63 -22.81
CA ILE A 28 -13.90 5.93 -24.19
C ILE A 28 -14.39 7.31 -24.58
N ALA A 29 -15.60 7.69 -24.17
CA ALA A 29 -16.20 8.96 -24.54
C ALA A 29 -17.20 9.45 -23.50
N GLU A 30 -17.43 10.75 -23.51
CA GLU A 30 -18.47 11.40 -22.73
C GLU A 30 -19.32 12.25 -23.64
N LEU A 31 -20.63 12.08 -23.52
CA LEU A 31 -21.62 12.78 -24.31
C LEU A 31 -22.43 13.69 -23.40
N ASN A 32 -22.83 14.86 -23.89
CA ASN A 32 -23.77 15.72 -23.19
C ASN A 32 -25.11 14.99 -23.04
N GLY A 33 -25.64 14.95 -21.81
CA GLY A 33 -26.84 14.17 -21.49
C GLY A 33 -28.08 14.63 -22.26
N THR A 34 -28.19 15.92 -22.55
CA THR A 34 -29.33 16.56 -23.22
C THR A 34 -29.33 16.35 -24.73
N ASN A 35 -28.20 16.56 -25.41
CA ASN A 35 -28.14 16.59 -26.87
C ASN A 35 -27.22 15.53 -27.50
N GLY A 36 -26.55 14.71 -26.69
CA GLY A 36 -25.65 13.65 -27.17
C GLY A 36 -24.36 14.14 -27.83
N ALA A 37 -24.06 15.44 -27.80
CA ALA A 37 -22.83 15.97 -28.36
C ALA A 37 -21.61 15.44 -27.62
N LEU A 38 -20.57 15.06 -28.37
CA LEU A 38 -19.30 14.60 -27.78
C LEU A 38 -18.65 15.75 -26.99
N VAL A 39 -18.41 15.51 -25.70
CA VAL A 39 -17.76 16.46 -24.78
C VAL A 39 -16.27 16.15 -24.68
N ARG A 40 -15.94 14.86 -24.52
CA ARG A 40 -14.57 14.35 -24.37
C ARG A 40 -14.46 12.95 -24.98
N SER A 41 -13.28 12.60 -25.50
CA SER A 41 -12.93 11.21 -25.82
C SER A 41 -11.52 10.87 -25.35
N TYR A 42 -11.30 9.58 -25.10
CA TYR A 42 -10.07 9.07 -24.50
C TYR A 42 -9.52 7.94 -25.34
N VAL A 43 -8.20 7.86 -25.39
CA VAL A 43 -7.51 6.69 -25.95
C VAL A 43 -6.55 6.17 -24.91
N TRP A 44 -6.63 4.86 -24.71
CA TRP A 44 -5.87 4.15 -23.70
C TRP A 44 -4.89 3.19 -24.37
N GLY A 45 -3.79 2.94 -23.68
CA GLY A 45 -2.77 1.98 -24.04
C GLY A 45 -2.42 1.10 -22.85
N LEU A 46 -1.18 0.61 -22.87
CA LEU A 46 -0.57 -0.13 -21.78
C LEU A 46 -0.45 0.78 -20.57
N ASP A 47 -0.79 0.24 -19.42
CA ASP A 47 -0.70 0.92 -18.14
C ASP A 47 0.69 0.68 -17.51
N VAL A 48 0.93 1.15 -16.28
CA VAL A 48 2.24 0.96 -15.61
C VAL A 48 2.62 -0.50 -15.40
N SER A 49 1.73 -1.46 -15.68
CA SER A 49 2.05 -2.89 -15.74
C SER A 49 2.59 -3.40 -17.05
N GLU A 50 2.70 -2.53 -18.06
CA GLU A 50 2.99 -2.92 -19.44
C GLU A 50 1.93 -3.85 -20.06
N THR A 51 0.77 -3.96 -19.42
CA THR A 51 -0.41 -4.62 -19.96
C THR A 51 -1.56 -3.63 -20.06
N LEU A 52 -2.67 -4.02 -20.71
CA LEU A 52 -3.82 -3.13 -20.87
C LEU A 52 -4.60 -2.93 -19.55
N ASP A 53 -4.38 -3.74 -18.52
CA ASP A 53 -5.24 -3.75 -17.33
C ASP A 53 -4.59 -4.27 -16.04
N GLY A 54 -3.34 -4.73 -16.08
CA GLY A 54 -2.63 -5.27 -14.91
C GLY A 54 -2.43 -4.26 -13.77
N ALA A 55 -2.38 -2.96 -14.07
CA ALA A 55 -2.43 -1.85 -13.10
C ALA A 55 -3.80 -1.15 -13.06
N GLY A 56 -4.84 -1.71 -13.69
CA GLY A 56 -6.18 -1.13 -13.78
C GLY A 56 -6.24 0.14 -14.63
N GLY A 57 -5.26 0.35 -15.51
CA GLY A 57 -5.17 1.56 -16.31
C GLY A 57 -4.48 2.76 -15.68
N VAL A 58 -3.87 2.61 -14.51
CA VAL A 58 -2.99 3.65 -13.95
C VAL A 58 -1.80 3.88 -14.90
N GLY A 59 -1.57 5.12 -15.31
CA GLY A 59 -0.58 5.45 -16.35
C GLY A 59 -0.96 5.08 -17.79
N GLY A 60 -2.15 4.51 -18.02
CA GLY A 60 -2.53 3.96 -19.33
C GLY A 60 -3.26 4.91 -20.28
N LEU A 61 -3.62 6.13 -19.89
CA LEU A 61 -4.29 7.10 -20.77
C LEU A 61 -3.26 7.76 -21.70
N LEU A 62 -3.39 7.60 -23.01
CA LEU A 62 -2.41 8.14 -23.98
C LEU A 62 -2.74 9.58 -24.36
N TRP A 63 -4.02 9.83 -24.67
CA TRP A 63 -4.50 11.16 -25.01
C TRP A 63 -5.96 11.35 -24.64
N VAL A 64 -6.28 12.61 -24.33
CA VAL A 64 -7.65 13.10 -24.18
C VAL A 64 -7.94 14.09 -25.30
N ARG A 65 -9.09 13.95 -25.95
CA ARG A 65 -9.63 14.96 -26.84
C ARG A 65 -10.71 15.73 -26.11
N LEU A 66 -10.51 17.04 -26.00
CA LEU A 66 -11.51 17.97 -25.50
C LEU A 66 -12.30 18.50 -26.71
N ASN A 67 -13.61 18.27 -26.72
CA ASN A 67 -14.50 18.72 -27.79
C ASN A 67 -15.25 20.02 -27.45
N THR A 68 -15.05 20.55 -26.24
CA THR A 68 -15.63 21.81 -25.78
C THR A 68 -14.63 22.56 -24.89
N GLY A 69 -14.85 23.86 -24.72
CA GLY A 69 -14.04 24.70 -23.81
C GLY A 69 -12.80 25.34 -24.44
N PRO A 70 -12.06 26.15 -23.66
CA PRO A 70 -10.96 26.98 -24.15
C PRO A 70 -9.73 26.19 -24.61
N ALA A 71 -9.62 24.92 -24.24
CA ALA A 71 -8.54 24.02 -24.63
C ALA A 71 -9.00 22.96 -25.65
N LEU A 72 -9.84 23.35 -26.62
CA LEU A 72 -10.34 22.45 -27.66
C LEU A 72 -9.19 21.75 -28.40
N GLY A 73 -9.30 20.43 -28.58
CA GLY A 73 -8.33 19.64 -29.35
C GLY A 73 -7.81 18.42 -28.61
N VAL A 74 -6.76 17.81 -29.16
CA VAL A 74 -6.10 16.63 -28.61
C VAL A 74 -4.97 17.07 -27.68
N HIS A 75 -4.88 16.42 -26.52
CA HIS A 75 -3.82 16.61 -25.55
C HIS A 75 -3.20 15.27 -25.19
N PHE A 76 -1.88 15.17 -25.31
CA PHE A 76 -1.10 14.05 -24.81
C PHE A 76 -1.02 14.14 -23.29
N VAL A 77 -1.13 12.97 -22.65
CA VAL A 77 -1.08 12.85 -21.19
C VAL A 77 0.33 12.44 -20.78
N THR A 78 0.88 13.10 -19.77
CA THR A 78 2.15 12.69 -19.17
C THR A 78 1.97 12.33 -17.70
N TYR A 79 2.90 11.54 -17.16
CA TYR A 79 2.79 10.93 -15.85
C TYR A 79 3.98 11.22 -14.96
N ASP A 80 3.76 11.15 -13.66
CA ASP A 80 4.84 10.92 -12.69
C ASP A 80 5.21 9.42 -12.63
N GLY A 81 6.21 9.07 -11.81
CA GLY A 81 6.68 7.69 -11.66
C GLY A 81 5.65 6.72 -11.06
N ASN A 82 4.53 7.22 -10.53
CA ASN A 82 3.45 6.40 -9.96
C ASN A 82 2.23 6.33 -10.89
N GLY A 83 2.33 6.85 -12.11
CA GLY A 83 1.24 6.88 -13.07
C GLY A 83 0.13 7.89 -12.74
N ASN A 84 0.39 8.89 -11.90
CA ASN A 84 -0.54 10.02 -11.75
C ASN A 84 -0.37 10.99 -12.92
N VAL A 85 -1.45 11.56 -13.45
CA VAL A 85 -1.36 12.53 -14.54
C VAL A 85 -0.65 13.78 -14.03
N TRP A 86 0.53 14.07 -14.59
CA TRP A 86 1.38 15.21 -14.24
C TRP A 86 1.01 16.44 -15.07
N ASN A 87 1.03 16.30 -16.40
CA ASN A 87 0.68 17.38 -17.34
C ASN A 87 -0.22 16.90 -18.48
N LEU A 88 -0.89 17.86 -19.11
CA LEU A 88 -1.41 17.72 -20.47
C LEU A 88 -0.62 18.60 -21.42
N VAL A 89 -0.33 18.09 -22.61
CA VAL A 89 0.41 18.78 -23.66
C VAL A 89 -0.43 18.82 -24.92
N SER A 90 -0.64 20.01 -25.48
CA SER A 90 -1.35 20.19 -26.74
C SER A 90 -0.67 19.42 -27.87
N ALA A 91 -1.41 18.56 -28.56
CA ALA A 91 -0.86 17.82 -29.70
C ALA A 91 -0.59 18.70 -30.92
N SER A 92 -1.25 19.86 -31.03
CA SER A 92 -1.05 20.78 -32.16
C SER A 92 0.11 21.75 -31.94
N THR A 93 0.39 22.14 -30.69
CA THR A 93 1.39 23.17 -30.37
C THR A 93 2.55 22.68 -29.53
N GLY A 94 2.48 21.48 -28.94
CA GLY A 94 3.50 20.95 -28.03
C GLY A 94 3.61 21.69 -26.69
N THR A 95 2.69 22.62 -26.40
CA THR A 95 2.72 23.44 -25.18
C THR A 95 1.92 22.78 -24.06
N GLU A 96 2.34 22.98 -22.81
CA GLU A 96 1.59 22.56 -21.62
C GLU A 96 0.23 23.27 -21.58
N THR A 97 -0.85 22.50 -21.46
CA THR A 97 -2.25 23.00 -21.41
C THR A 97 -2.90 22.74 -20.05
N ALA A 98 -2.35 21.80 -19.28
CA ALA A 98 -2.69 21.61 -17.88
C ALA A 98 -1.49 21.07 -17.10
N ARG A 99 -1.48 21.38 -15.81
CA ARG A 99 -0.52 20.90 -14.82
C ARG A 99 -1.21 20.54 -13.53
N TYR A 100 -0.81 19.39 -13.00
CA TYR A 100 -1.36 18.82 -11.78
C TYR A 100 -0.23 18.48 -10.81
N GLU A 101 -0.42 18.83 -9.54
CA GLU A 101 0.41 18.36 -8.45
C GLU A 101 -0.49 17.86 -7.35
N TYR A 102 -0.05 16.79 -6.69
CA TYR A 102 -0.85 16.10 -5.69
C TYR A 102 -0.11 16.01 -4.36
N GLY A 103 -0.86 16.01 -3.29
CA GLY A 103 -0.42 15.58 -1.98
C GLY A 103 -0.21 14.07 -1.96
N PRO A 104 0.36 13.53 -0.88
CA PRO A 104 0.64 12.11 -0.75
C PRO A 104 -0.61 11.23 -0.90
N PHE A 105 -1.81 11.76 -0.67
CA PHE A 105 -3.09 11.03 -0.77
C PHE A 105 -3.91 11.43 -1.98
N GLY A 106 -3.28 12.09 -2.96
CA GLY A 106 -3.95 12.51 -4.17
C GLY A 106 -4.74 13.80 -4.03
N GLU A 107 -4.60 14.54 -2.91
CA GLU A 107 -5.21 15.85 -2.77
C GLU A 107 -4.60 16.81 -3.80
N PRO A 108 -5.39 17.57 -4.57
CA PRO A 108 -4.82 18.50 -5.54
C PRO A 108 -4.10 19.65 -4.82
N LEU A 109 -2.78 19.72 -4.96
CA LEU A 109 -1.97 20.87 -4.55
C LEU A 109 -1.94 21.96 -5.63
N ARG A 110 -1.94 21.54 -6.90
CA ARG A 110 -1.99 22.44 -8.06
C ARG A 110 -2.90 21.87 -9.14
N LEU A 111 -3.77 22.72 -9.69
CA LEU A 111 -4.58 22.46 -10.88
C LEU A 111 -4.55 23.73 -11.74
N THR A 112 -3.65 23.82 -12.71
CA THR A 112 -3.45 25.05 -13.52
C THR A 112 -3.46 24.79 -15.01
N GLY A 113 -3.95 25.74 -15.80
CA GLY A 113 -4.01 25.66 -17.26
C GLY A 113 -5.43 25.52 -17.80
N ALA A 114 -5.64 25.90 -19.07
CA ALA A 114 -6.96 25.96 -19.69
C ALA A 114 -7.65 24.58 -19.82
N ALA A 115 -6.87 23.49 -19.83
CA ALA A 115 -7.40 22.13 -19.86
C ALA A 115 -7.57 21.50 -18.45
N ALA A 116 -7.06 22.13 -17.38
CA ALA A 116 -6.93 21.47 -16.07
C ALA A 116 -8.27 21.05 -15.46
N GLY A 117 -9.27 21.94 -15.47
CA GLY A 117 -10.61 21.62 -15.00
C GLY A 117 -11.45 20.82 -16.00
N LEU A 118 -10.95 20.59 -17.22
CA LEU A 118 -11.64 19.85 -18.27
C LEU A 118 -11.23 18.38 -18.32
N ASN A 119 -10.11 17.99 -17.71
CA ASN A 119 -9.67 16.61 -17.68
C ASN A 119 -10.07 15.95 -16.35
N PRO A 120 -10.97 14.95 -16.37
CA PRO A 120 -11.40 14.31 -15.15
C PRO A 120 -10.42 13.24 -14.68
N SER A 121 -9.60 12.66 -15.55
CA SER A 121 -8.62 11.62 -15.20
C SER A 121 -7.35 12.24 -14.65
N ARG A 122 -7.10 12.13 -13.34
CA ARG A 122 -6.03 12.86 -12.64
C ARG A 122 -5.15 11.93 -11.80
N PHE A 123 -5.40 11.90 -10.49
CA PHE A 123 -4.67 11.04 -9.57
C PHE A 123 -4.86 9.57 -9.92
N SER A 124 -3.76 8.81 -10.01
CA SER A 124 -3.68 7.43 -10.50
C SER A 124 -4.40 7.19 -11.84
N THR A 125 -4.48 8.21 -12.71
CA THR A 125 -5.25 8.19 -13.97
C THR A 125 -6.73 7.85 -13.78
N LYS A 126 -7.26 7.95 -12.55
CA LYS A 126 -8.65 7.68 -12.24
C LYS A 126 -9.49 8.93 -12.34
N ARG A 127 -10.78 8.72 -12.61
CA ARG A 127 -11.75 9.80 -12.74
C ARG A 127 -11.94 10.49 -11.39
N THR A 128 -11.67 11.78 -11.33
CA THR A 128 -12.05 12.63 -10.21
C THR A 128 -13.42 13.26 -10.49
N GLU A 129 -14.36 13.09 -9.57
CA GLU A 129 -15.66 13.77 -9.61
C GLU A 129 -15.57 15.08 -8.83
N ASP A 130 -15.35 16.19 -9.54
CA ASP A 130 -15.09 17.51 -8.94
C ASP A 130 -16.20 18.00 -8.00
N GLY A 131 -17.45 17.55 -8.18
CA GLY A 131 -18.54 17.92 -7.27
C GLY A 131 -18.38 17.36 -5.86
N THR A 132 -17.64 16.26 -5.70
CA THR A 132 -17.43 15.59 -4.40
C THR A 132 -15.96 15.52 -3.99
N GLY A 133 -15.03 15.75 -4.93
CA GLY A 133 -13.60 15.53 -4.75
C GLY A 133 -13.21 14.06 -4.65
N LEU A 134 -14.14 13.13 -4.92
CA LEU A 134 -13.87 11.69 -4.87
C LEU A 134 -13.17 11.24 -6.15
N VAL A 135 -12.24 10.31 -5.98
CA VAL A 135 -11.58 9.60 -7.07
C VAL A 135 -12.29 8.27 -7.24
N LEU A 136 -12.90 8.06 -8.40
CA LEU A 136 -13.71 6.90 -8.71
C LEU A 136 -12.82 5.83 -9.31
N TYR A 137 -12.52 4.81 -8.49
CA TYR A 137 -12.04 3.53 -8.99
C TYR A 137 -13.26 2.67 -9.31
N GLU A 138 -13.07 1.77 -10.26
CA GLU A 138 -14.11 0.99 -10.92
C GLU A 138 -15.06 0.33 -9.90
N TYR A 139 -14.50 -0.19 -8.81
CA TYR A 139 -15.25 -0.89 -7.75
C TYR A 139 -15.42 -0.09 -6.45
N ARG A 140 -14.69 1.02 -6.27
CA ARG A 140 -14.69 1.78 -5.01
C ARG A 140 -14.45 3.27 -5.23
N ALA A 141 -15.12 4.10 -4.44
CA ALA A 141 -14.81 5.52 -4.34
C ALA A 141 -13.72 5.76 -3.30
N TYR A 142 -12.66 6.44 -3.70
CA TYR A 142 -11.57 6.90 -2.85
C TYR A 142 -11.77 8.39 -2.50
N SER A 143 -11.49 8.75 -1.26
CA SER A 143 -11.49 10.15 -0.80
C SER A 143 -10.07 10.59 -0.53
N PRO A 144 -9.46 11.40 -1.41
CA PRO A 144 -8.15 12.01 -1.16
C PRO A 144 -8.13 12.82 0.13
N ALA A 145 -9.20 13.59 0.38
CA ALA A 145 -9.32 14.43 1.57
C ALA A 145 -9.30 13.63 2.90
N LEU A 146 -9.69 12.36 2.87
CA LEU A 146 -9.67 11.46 4.03
C LEU A 146 -8.51 10.45 3.96
N GLY A 147 -7.78 10.41 2.85
CA GLY A 147 -6.77 9.41 2.54
C GLY A 147 -7.28 7.97 2.54
N ARG A 148 -8.57 7.73 2.22
CA ARG A 148 -9.19 6.40 2.41
C ARG A 148 -10.35 6.10 1.48
N TRP A 149 -10.69 4.82 1.35
CA TRP A 149 -11.88 4.34 0.66
C TRP A 149 -13.15 4.63 1.46
N LEU A 150 -14.24 4.89 0.76
CA LEU A 150 -15.56 5.04 1.38
C LEU A 150 -16.22 3.71 1.75
N THR A 151 -15.73 2.60 1.19
CA THR A 151 -16.24 1.25 1.43
C THR A 151 -15.11 0.26 1.66
N ARG A 152 -15.41 -0.85 2.36
CA ARG A 152 -14.49 -2.00 2.47
C ARG A 152 -14.33 -2.70 1.11
N ASP A 153 -13.24 -3.44 0.95
CA ASP A 153 -13.01 -4.23 -0.24
C ASP A 153 -14.12 -5.30 -0.42
N PRO A 154 -14.82 -5.34 -1.58
CA PRO A 154 -15.86 -6.34 -1.85
C PRO A 154 -15.37 -7.80 -1.83
N VAL A 155 -14.08 -8.04 -2.11
CA VAL A 155 -13.49 -9.39 -2.13
C VAL A 155 -13.01 -9.81 -0.72
N GLY A 156 -13.14 -8.92 0.27
CA GLY A 156 -12.65 -9.16 1.63
C GLY A 156 -11.14 -9.44 1.65
N GLU A 157 -10.65 -10.13 2.68
CA GLU A 157 -9.21 -10.44 2.85
C GLU A 157 -8.63 -11.38 1.77
N VAL A 158 -9.47 -12.04 0.97
CA VAL A 158 -9.03 -12.97 -0.09
C VAL A 158 -8.36 -12.24 -1.26
N GLY A 159 -8.76 -11.00 -1.55
CA GLY A 159 -8.07 -10.14 -2.51
C GLY A 159 -6.64 -9.76 -2.12
N PHE A 160 -6.25 -10.06 -0.87
CA PHE A 160 -4.97 -9.69 -0.24
C PHE A 160 -4.00 -10.88 -0.09
N GLU A 161 -4.44 -12.12 -0.32
CA GLU A 161 -3.62 -13.33 -0.12
C GLU A 161 -2.66 -13.66 -1.29
N GLY A 162 -2.64 -12.86 -2.36
CA GLY A 162 -2.00 -13.24 -3.63
C GLY A 162 -0.84 -12.38 -4.13
N LYS A 163 -0.41 -11.32 -3.43
CA LYS A 163 0.62 -10.40 -3.95
C LYS A 163 1.95 -10.59 -3.21
N GLN A 164 2.87 -11.28 -3.88
CA GLN A 164 4.26 -11.44 -3.44
C GLN A 164 4.93 -10.05 -3.44
N TYR A 165 5.23 -9.51 -2.26
CA TYR A 165 5.92 -8.22 -2.12
C TYR A 165 7.37 -8.36 -2.59
N VAL A 166 7.74 -7.71 -3.69
CA VAL A 166 9.15 -7.53 -4.06
C VAL A 166 9.72 -6.45 -3.14
N THR A 167 10.65 -6.84 -2.26
CA THR A 167 11.35 -5.92 -1.36
C THR A 167 12.61 -5.46 -2.07
N PHE A 168 12.70 -4.18 -2.45
CA PHE A 168 13.96 -3.61 -2.92
C PHE A 168 14.84 -3.25 -1.72
N THR A 169 15.94 -3.96 -1.59
CA THR A 169 16.99 -3.70 -0.62
C THR A 169 17.96 -2.64 -1.17
N LYS A 170 18.79 -2.08 -0.29
CA LYS A 170 19.86 -1.15 -0.70
C LYS A 170 20.87 -1.84 -1.62
N GLU A 171 21.06 -3.14 -1.41
CA GLU A 171 21.90 -3.99 -2.25
C GLU A 171 21.33 -4.13 -3.67
N ASP A 172 20.02 -4.23 -3.85
CA ASP A 172 19.38 -4.34 -5.17
C ASP A 172 19.60 -3.06 -6.01
N VAL A 173 19.52 -1.88 -5.39
CA VAL A 173 19.80 -0.60 -6.06
C VAL A 173 21.28 -0.45 -6.40
N GLN A 174 22.18 -0.99 -5.57
CA GLN A 174 23.61 -0.99 -5.89
C GLN A 174 23.94 -1.94 -7.04
N TYR A 175 23.31 -3.10 -7.12
CA TYR A 175 23.48 -4.06 -8.22
C TYR A 175 23.03 -3.47 -9.57
N LEU A 176 21.91 -2.74 -9.60
CA LEU A 176 21.43 -2.06 -10.82
C LEU A 176 22.39 -1.00 -11.34
N ASN A 177 23.10 -0.30 -10.45
CA ASN A 177 24.10 0.70 -10.82
C ASN A 177 25.41 0.09 -11.35
N THR A 178 25.56 -1.23 -11.30
CA THR A 178 26.76 -1.96 -11.77
C THR A 178 26.56 -2.68 -13.10
N LEU A 179 25.33 -2.73 -13.62
CA LEU A 179 25.02 -3.40 -14.88
C LEU A 179 25.38 -2.51 -16.08
N ASP A 180 25.96 -3.11 -17.12
CA ASP A 180 26.15 -2.46 -18.42
C ASP A 180 24.89 -2.69 -19.28
N PRO A 181 24.13 -1.65 -19.67
CA PRO A 181 22.86 -1.81 -20.38
C PRO A 181 22.94 -2.54 -21.71
N GLU A 182 24.12 -2.60 -22.35
CA GLU A 182 24.30 -3.27 -23.65
C GLU A 182 24.65 -4.76 -23.52
N ASP A 183 25.33 -5.17 -22.44
CA ASP A 183 25.77 -6.55 -22.22
C ASP A 183 24.81 -7.37 -21.33
N ASP A 184 24.03 -6.71 -20.45
CA ASP A 184 23.19 -7.34 -19.43
C ASP A 184 21.67 -7.20 -19.69
N LEU A 185 21.26 -7.35 -20.96
CA LEU A 185 19.87 -7.18 -21.43
C LEU A 185 18.82 -7.95 -20.59
N ASP A 186 19.07 -9.22 -20.25
CA ASP A 186 18.14 -10.05 -19.47
C ASP A 186 18.01 -9.56 -18.01
N ALA A 187 19.09 -9.02 -17.43
CA ALA A 187 19.09 -8.50 -16.06
C ALA A 187 18.40 -7.12 -15.99
N VAL A 188 18.59 -6.30 -17.03
CA VAL A 188 17.86 -5.03 -17.20
C VAL A 188 16.36 -5.29 -17.41
N GLU A 189 15.99 -6.26 -18.24
CA GLU A 189 14.60 -6.64 -18.47
C GLU A 189 13.96 -7.20 -17.21
N THR A 190 14.65 -8.06 -16.46
CA THR A 190 14.19 -8.58 -15.16
C THR A 190 14.05 -7.48 -14.11
N ALA A 191 14.98 -6.52 -14.10
CA ALA A 191 14.92 -5.38 -13.20
C ALA A 191 13.80 -4.41 -13.54
N GLN A 192 13.61 -4.11 -14.82
CA GLN A 192 12.46 -3.34 -15.31
C GLN A 192 11.17 -4.05 -14.97
N HIS A 193 11.08 -5.36 -15.20
CA HIS A 193 9.93 -6.18 -14.83
C HIS A 193 9.66 -6.15 -13.32
N ASN A 194 10.69 -6.20 -12.48
CA ASN A 194 10.54 -6.11 -11.02
C ASN A 194 10.17 -4.70 -10.55
N ILE A 195 10.71 -3.65 -11.19
CA ILE A 195 10.36 -2.25 -10.93
C ILE A 195 8.90 -2.02 -11.36
N VAL A 196 8.52 -2.50 -12.53
CA VAL A 196 7.16 -2.53 -13.04
C VAL A 196 6.27 -3.30 -12.07
N TYR A 197 6.61 -4.51 -11.65
CA TYR A 197 5.85 -5.27 -10.62
C TYR A 197 5.69 -4.52 -9.31
N ALA A 198 6.72 -3.82 -8.84
CA ALA A 198 6.59 -2.99 -7.65
C ALA A 198 5.76 -1.73 -7.91
N VAL A 199 5.92 -1.04 -9.04
CA VAL A 199 5.14 0.14 -9.43
C VAL A 199 3.67 -0.22 -9.66
N ILE A 200 3.34 -1.39 -10.24
CA ILE A 200 1.99 -1.94 -10.34
C ILE A 200 1.39 -2.15 -8.95
N ASN A 201 2.17 -2.75 -8.05
CA ASN A 201 1.72 -3.00 -6.69
C ASN A 201 1.64 -1.71 -5.86
N VAL A 202 2.44 -0.69 -6.18
CA VAL A 202 2.43 0.66 -5.59
C VAL A 202 1.27 1.52 -6.13
N ALA A 203 0.96 1.42 -7.42
CA ALA A 203 -0.18 2.06 -8.08
C ALA A 203 -1.53 1.49 -7.58
N TYR A 204 -1.53 0.23 -7.16
CA TYR A 204 -2.63 -0.41 -6.44
C TYR A 204 -2.50 -0.39 -4.91
N LEU A 205 -1.47 0.22 -4.33
CA LEU A 205 -1.24 0.27 -2.88
C LEU A 205 -2.07 1.35 -2.17
N MET A 206 -3.13 1.85 -2.81
CA MET A 206 -4.22 2.51 -2.10
C MET A 206 -5.07 1.52 -1.30
N VAL A 207 -4.79 0.21 -1.36
CA VAL A 207 -5.58 -0.88 -0.75
C VAL A 207 -5.56 -0.92 0.80
N ASN A 208 -4.84 -0.02 1.49
CA ASN A 208 -4.72 -0.06 2.97
C ASN A 208 -5.46 1.01 3.77
N ASN A 209 -6.25 1.89 3.14
CA ASN A 209 -7.10 2.84 3.89
C ASN A 209 -6.33 3.77 4.87
N ASP A 210 -5.02 3.95 4.70
CA ASP A 210 -4.22 4.88 5.47
C ASP A 210 -3.00 5.35 4.65
N PRO A 211 -2.42 6.49 5.03
CA PRO A 211 -1.94 7.41 4.05
C PRO A 211 -0.38 7.40 4.17
N VAL A 212 0.34 7.04 3.08
CA VAL A 212 1.81 7.11 2.86
C VAL A 212 2.63 7.19 4.15
N GLY A 213 3.05 6.02 4.61
CA GLY A 213 4.02 5.86 5.67
C GLY A 213 3.41 5.27 6.93
N LYS A 214 3.51 3.94 7.03
CA LYS A 214 3.15 3.10 8.18
C LYS A 214 1.66 2.68 8.24
N THR A 215 1.27 1.76 7.36
CA THR A 215 0.07 0.94 7.59
C THR A 215 0.40 -0.53 7.46
N ASP A 216 -0.07 -1.25 8.44
CA ASP A 216 -0.01 -2.69 8.60
C ASP A 216 -0.72 -3.42 7.46
N LEU A 217 0.04 -4.26 6.76
CA LEU A 217 -0.31 -4.91 5.50
C LEU A 217 -0.97 -6.29 5.67
N TYR A 218 -1.18 -6.79 6.90
CA TYR A 218 -1.83 -8.10 7.11
C TYR A 218 -2.93 -8.09 8.18
N GLY A 219 -3.36 -6.92 8.67
CA GLY A 219 -4.15 -6.85 9.91
C GLY A 219 -3.32 -7.28 11.14
N LEU A 220 -1.99 -7.21 11.03
CA LEU A 220 -1.06 -7.32 12.14
C LEU A 220 -1.25 -6.12 13.02
N VAL A 221 -1.70 -6.32 14.24
CA VAL A 221 -1.73 -5.20 15.16
C VAL A 221 -0.29 -4.73 15.38
N CYS A 222 0.02 -3.60 14.73
CA CYS A 222 1.27 -2.87 14.76
C CYS A 222 2.45 -3.52 14.03
N ASN A 223 2.21 -4.29 12.96
CA ASN A 223 3.28 -4.99 12.21
C ASN A 223 4.14 -5.91 13.08
N VAL A 224 3.53 -6.55 14.08
CA VAL A 224 4.20 -7.47 14.98
C VAL A 224 3.97 -8.90 14.52
N VAL A 225 5.07 -9.65 14.34
CA VAL A 225 5.03 -11.09 14.00
C VAL A 225 5.85 -11.90 15.00
N VAL A 226 5.50 -13.18 15.14
CA VAL A 226 6.30 -14.15 15.90
C VAL A 226 6.88 -15.16 14.94
N ASN A 227 8.20 -15.27 14.91
CA ASN A 227 8.92 -16.22 14.07
C ASN A 227 9.40 -17.41 14.90
N ARG A 228 9.44 -18.58 14.27
CA ARG A 228 10.03 -19.78 14.86
C ARG A 228 10.86 -20.53 13.82
N THR A 229 12.03 -20.98 14.25
CA THR A 229 12.93 -21.83 13.46
C THR A 229 13.11 -23.20 14.10
N LYS A 230 13.53 -24.18 13.29
CA LYS A 230 14.03 -25.48 13.73
C LYS A 230 15.56 -25.59 13.66
N ALA A 231 16.26 -24.55 13.19
CA ALA A 231 17.70 -24.60 12.98
C ALA A 231 18.49 -24.82 14.27
N ILE A 232 19.50 -25.68 14.21
CA ILE A 232 20.39 -26.06 15.34
C ILE A 232 21.14 -24.83 15.88
N SER A 233 21.48 -23.88 15.01
CA SER A 233 22.18 -22.62 15.33
C SER A 233 21.38 -21.66 16.22
N SER A 234 20.07 -21.87 16.35
CA SER A 234 19.18 -20.92 17.04
C SER A 234 19.09 -21.12 18.55
N CYS A 235 19.51 -22.26 19.10
CA CYS A 235 19.54 -22.47 20.56
C CYS A 235 20.60 -23.48 21.04
N GLY A 236 21.52 -23.92 20.16
CA GLY A 236 22.59 -24.87 20.51
C GLY A 236 22.09 -26.27 20.87
N ILE A 237 20.78 -26.50 20.78
CA ILE A 237 20.11 -27.79 20.93
C ILE A 237 19.08 -27.90 19.80
N ASN A 238 18.77 -29.12 19.35
CA ASN A 238 17.78 -29.36 18.30
C ASN A 238 16.34 -29.19 18.82
N ALA A 239 16.01 -28.02 19.37
CA ALA A 239 14.71 -27.70 20.00
C ALA A 239 13.99 -26.50 19.34
N GLY A 240 14.66 -25.80 18.43
CA GLY A 240 14.17 -24.60 17.75
C GLY A 240 14.08 -23.37 18.66
N HIS A 241 13.95 -22.20 18.03
CA HIS A 241 13.88 -20.91 18.72
C HIS A 241 12.66 -20.13 18.25
N GLU A 242 12.10 -19.30 19.12
CA GLU A 242 10.95 -18.43 18.82
C GLU A 242 11.22 -17.01 19.32
N TRP A 243 10.98 -16.02 18.48
CA TRP A 243 11.24 -14.61 18.73
C TRP A 243 10.16 -13.71 18.12
N ILE A 244 10.08 -12.47 18.58
CA ILE A 244 9.14 -11.45 18.10
C ILE A 244 9.91 -10.47 17.21
N VAL A 245 9.30 -10.06 16.10
CA VAL A 245 9.79 -9.00 15.20
C VAL A 245 8.71 -7.91 15.12
N TYR A 246 9.12 -6.64 15.21
CA TYR A 246 8.22 -5.49 15.25
C TYR A 246 8.97 -4.20 14.88
N ASP A 247 8.40 -3.34 14.04
CA ASP A 247 8.97 -2.02 13.66
C ASP A 247 10.48 -2.05 13.32
N GLY A 248 10.92 -3.07 12.57
CA GLY A 248 12.34 -3.27 12.22
C GLY A 248 13.25 -3.75 13.37
N LYS A 249 12.70 -3.99 14.56
CA LYS A 249 13.38 -4.53 15.74
C LYS A 249 13.00 -5.98 15.97
N SER A 250 13.74 -6.64 16.87
CA SER A 250 13.44 -8.00 17.30
C SER A 250 13.76 -8.21 18.79
N VAL A 251 13.05 -9.16 19.41
CA VAL A 251 13.31 -9.59 20.77
C VAL A 251 13.07 -11.09 20.93
N GLY A 252 13.95 -11.75 21.67
CA GLY A 252 13.73 -13.14 22.09
C GLY A 252 14.45 -13.50 23.37
N PHE A 253 14.11 -14.67 23.89
CA PHE A 253 14.64 -15.18 25.14
C PHE A 253 15.52 -16.40 24.92
N TRP A 254 16.74 -16.33 25.45
CA TRP A 254 17.85 -17.26 25.19
C TRP A 254 18.24 -18.01 26.45
N PRO A 255 17.55 -19.13 26.76
CA PRO A 255 17.86 -19.95 27.93
C PRO A 255 19.26 -20.57 27.89
N ASN A 256 19.79 -20.86 26.70
CA ASN A 256 21.14 -21.40 26.50
C ASN A 256 22.28 -20.36 26.67
N ARG A 257 21.95 -19.05 26.67
CA ARG A 257 22.90 -17.96 26.89
C ARG A 257 22.77 -17.37 28.31
N GLY A 258 22.46 -18.22 29.28
CA GLY A 258 22.30 -17.83 30.68
C GLY A 258 20.93 -17.23 31.01
N TYR A 259 19.87 -17.62 30.29
CA TYR A 259 18.52 -17.08 30.48
C TYR A 259 18.52 -15.56 30.33
N VAL A 260 18.71 -15.08 29.11
CA VAL A 260 18.78 -13.64 28.84
C VAL A 260 17.73 -13.24 27.80
N VAL A 261 17.26 -12.00 27.88
CA VAL A 261 16.47 -11.35 26.83
C VAL A 261 17.44 -10.58 25.95
N LEU A 262 17.40 -10.81 24.64
CA LEU A 262 18.25 -10.13 23.67
C LEU A 262 17.40 -9.30 22.71
N ARG A 263 17.91 -8.09 22.41
CA ARG A 263 17.34 -7.09 21.50
C ARG A 263 18.51 -6.44 20.75
N PRO A 264 18.68 -6.63 19.44
CA PRO A 264 17.91 -7.53 18.59
C PRO A 264 18.06 -9.01 18.98
N ASP A 265 17.15 -9.85 18.51
CA ASP A 265 17.26 -11.30 18.64
C ASP A 265 18.33 -11.85 17.67
N PRO A 266 19.33 -12.62 18.15
CA PRO A 266 20.40 -13.16 17.31
C PRO A 266 19.94 -14.04 16.14
N ALA A 267 18.79 -14.71 16.24
CA ALA A 267 18.28 -15.52 15.15
C ALA A 267 17.71 -14.64 14.02
N ALA A 268 17.11 -13.49 14.39
CA ALA A 268 16.70 -12.48 13.42
C ALA A 268 17.92 -11.86 12.73
N GLU A 269 18.96 -11.48 13.48
CA GLU A 269 20.18 -10.90 12.92
C GLU A 269 20.92 -11.86 11.98
N ALA A 270 20.97 -13.14 12.35
CA ALA A 270 21.63 -14.16 11.54
C ALA A 270 20.80 -14.61 10.32
N GLY A 271 19.60 -14.07 10.12
CA GLY A 271 18.73 -14.43 8.99
C GLY A 271 18.37 -15.92 8.97
N VAL A 272 18.20 -16.55 10.14
CA VAL A 272 17.96 -18.00 10.16
C VAL A 272 16.63 -18.35 9.47
N PRO A 273 16.55 -19.48 8.74
CA PRO A 273 15.33 -19.87 8.06
C PRO A 273 14.14 -19.94 9.02
N ILE A 274 13.08 -19.22 8.66
CA ILE A 274 11.81 -19.24 9.39
C ILE A 274 11.08 -20.50 8.97
N TYR A 275 10.67 -21.31 9.95
CA TYR A 275 9.89 -22.53 9.72
C TYR A 275 8.41 -22.28 9.96
N TRP A 276 8.09 -21.46 10.97
CA TRP A 276 6.73 -21.00 11.23
C TRP A 276 6.73 -19.52 11.56
N GLN A 277 5.72 -18.80 11.08
CA GLN A 277 5.43 -17.43 11.50
C GLN A 277 3.99 -17.36 11.98
N TRP A 278 3.76 -16.56 13.02
CA TRP A 278 2.42 -16.16 13.43
C TRP A 278 2.29 -14.66 13.27
N GLU A 279 1.23 -14.28 12.58
CA GLU A 279 0.69 -12.94 12.58
C GLU A 279 0.06 -12.66 13.95
N THR A 280 0.07 -11.41 14.43
CA THR A 280 -0.47 -11.09 15.77
C THR A 280 -1.76 -10.30 15.70
N GLU A 281 -2.66 -10.60 16.64
CA GLU A 281 -3.97 -9.97 16.78
C GLU A 281 -4.07 -9.24 18.11
N GLN A 282 -4.78 -8.11 18.13
CA GLN A 282 -5.05 -7.35 19.34
C GLN A 282 -6.10 -8.05 20.18
N LYS A 283 -5.81 -8.20 21.46
CA LYS A 283 -6.77 -8.67 22.46
C LYS A 283 -7.77 -7.56 22.72
N LYS A 284 -9.06 -7.91 22.76
CA LYS A 284 -10.13 -6.97 23.15
C LYS A 284 -10.24 -6.81 24.68
N THR A 285 -9.59 -7.69 25.45
CA THR A 285 -9.64 -7.70 26.91
C THR A 285 -8.24 -7.73 27.51
N GLY A 286 -8.11 -7.23 28.74
CA GLY A 286 -6.84 -7.08 29.45
C GLY A 286 -6.33 -5.64 29.48
N LYS A 287 -5.10 -5.47 29.95
CA LYS A 287 -4.40 -4.17 30.04
C LYS A 287 -2.94 -4.33 29.64
N ILE A 288 -2.37 -3.28 29.07
CA ILE A 288 -0.92 -3.19 28.83
C ILE A 288 -0.18 -3.34 30.16
N LYS A 289 0.89 -4.13 30.18
CA LYS A 289 1.67 -4.42 31.40
C LYS A 289 2.88 -3.52 31.59
N TRP A 290 3.51 -3.06 30.50
CA TRP A 290 4.80 -2.38 30.57
C TRP A 290 4.83 -1.10 29.74
N GLY A 291 5.83 -0.27 30.01
CA GLY A 291 6.05 0.99 29.31
C GLY A 291 5.09 2.12 29.71
N PRO A 292 5.12 3.24 28.97
CA PRO A 292 4.39 4.46 29.32
C PRO A 292 2.87 4.30 29.39
N ALA A 293 2.32 3.29 28.71
CA ALA A 293 0.89 3.02 28.62
C ALA A 293 0.42 1.90 29.57
N ALA A 294 1.24 1.49 30.55
CA ALA A 294 0.87 0.45 31.50
C ALA A 294 -0.48 0.76 32.20
N GLY A 295 -1.35 -0.25 32.26
CA GLY A 295 -2.71 -0.13 32.79
C GLY A 295 -3.77 0.30 31.76
N LYS A 296 -3.38 0.75 30.56
CA LYS A 296 -4.32 1.08 29.47
C LYS A 296 -5.07 -0.19 29.02
N PRO A 297 -6.42 -0.16 28.93
CA PRO A 297 -7.20 -1.29 28.45
C PRO A 297 -6.81 -1.71 27.03
N CYS A 298 -6.74 -3.02 26.77
CA CYS A 298 -6.33 -3.51 25.46
C CYS A 298 -7.26 -3.08 24.32
N ALA A 299 -8.56 -2.91 24.58
CA ALA A 299 -9.50 -2.37 23.60
C ALA A 299 -9.20 -0.93 23.16
N CYS A 300 -8.43 -0.17 23.96
CA CYS A 300 -8.08 1.23 23.73
C CYS A 300 -6.59 1.42 23.45
N ALA A 301 -5.80 0.34 23.39
CA ALA A 301 -4.37 0.41 23.13
C ALA A 301 -4.12 0.78 21.67
N THR A 302 -3.34 1.85 21.45
CA THR A 302 -2.87 2.25 20.12
C THR A 302 -1.61 1.48 19.76
N CYS A 303 -1.18 1.57 18.50
CA CYS A 303 0.06 0.90 18.10
C CYS A 303 1.33 1.42 18.75
N ALA A 304 1.41 2.73 19.00
CA ALA A 304 2.51 3.29 19.77
C ALA A 304 2.57 2.68 21.19
N ASP A 305 1.40 2.48 21.83
CA ASP A 305 1.33 1.87 23.16
C ASP A 305 1.80 0.41 23.15
N ILE A 306 1.39 -0.37 22.15
CA ILE A 306 1.72 -1.79 22.00
C ILE A 306 3.22 -1.96 21.74
N LEU A 307 3.77 -1.22 20.78
CA LEU A 307 5.20 -1.29 20.44
C LEU A 307 6.08 -0.86 21.62
N ALA A 308 5.69 0.23 22.31
CA ALA A 308 6.40 0.68 23.51
C ALA A 308 6.34 -0.36 24.65
N SER A 309 5.22 -1.09 24.79
CA SER A 309 5.10 -2.19 25.75
C SER A 309 6.02 -3.37 25.39
N ILE A 310 6.12 -3.75 24.11
CA ILE A 310 7.03 -4.82 23.66
C ILE A 310 8.48 -4.42 23.92
N ASP A 311 8.86 -3.18 23.63
CA ASP A 311 10.20 -2.63 23.92
C ASP A 311 10.50 -2.63 25.42
N ALA A 312 9.53 -2.25 26.26
CA ALA A 312 9.68 -2.17 27.70
C ALA A 312 9.55 -3.53 28.43
N ALA A 313 9.21 -4.62 27.73
CA ALA A 313 9.02 -5.92 28.36
C ALA A 313 10.32 -6.39 29.06
N PRO A 314 10.28 -6.63 30.38
CA PRO A 314 11.49 -6.89 31.16
C PRO A 314 11.93 -8.35 31.07
N HIS A 315 13.11 -8.62 31.63
CA HIS A 315 13.54 -9.97 31.90
C HIS A 315 12.57 -10.67 32.88
N PRO A 316 11.99 -11.84 32.55
CA PRO A 316 10.95 -12.46 33.37
C PRO A 316 11.45 -13.17 34.63
N GLY A 317 12.78 -13.29 34.81
CA GLY A 317 13.40 -13.95 35.96
C GLY A 317 13.29 -15.48 35.95
N TRP A 318 12.98 -16.08 34.80
CA TRP A 318 12.81 -17.53 34.68
C TRP A 318 14.15 -18.25 34.58
N HIS A 319 14.32 -19.27 35.42
CA HIS A 319 15.50 -20.13 35.45
C HIS A 319 15.12 -21.63 35.60
N SER A 320 14.10 -22.10 34.86
CA SER A 320 13.59 -23.47 35.00
C SER A 320 14.25 -24.48 34.04
N PHE A 321 14.59 -25.68 34.57
CA PHE A 321 14.92 -26.89 33.81
C PHE A 321 13.63 -27.55 33.32
N PRO A 322 13.15 -27.27 32.10
CA PRO A 322 13.84 -27.55 30.84
C PRO A 322 13.98 -26.33 29.93
N ILE A 323 15.10 -26.26 29.19
CA ILE A 323 15.38 -25.23 28.16
C ILE A 323 14.26 -25.18 27.10
N ARG A 324 13.61 -26.34 26.86
CA ARG A 324 12.55 -26.52 25.87
C ARG A 324 11.33 -25.67 26.25
N ASN A 325 10.87 -24.84 25.32
CA ASN A 325 9.70 -23.95 25.41
C ASN A 325 9.89 -22.60 26.12
N ASN A 326 11.04 -22.29 26.74
CA ASN A 326 11.20 -21.00 27.42
C ASN A 326 11.10 -19.80 26.46
N CYS A 327 11.69 -19.91 25.26
CA CYS A 327 11.53 -18.89 24.20
C CYS A 327 10.07 -18.72 23.77
N ARG A 328 9.32 -19.83 23.66
CA ARG A 328 7.90 -19.81 23.28
C ARG A 328 7.00 -19.19 24.34
N ARG A 329 7.29 -19.54 25.60
CA ARG A 329 6.63 -19.00 26.78
C ARG A 329 6.91 -17.50 26.90
N PHE A 330 8.14 -17.08 26.60
CA PHE A 330 8.52 -15.67 26.60
C PHE A 330 7.76 -14.89 25.53
N ALA A 331 7.76 -15.36 24.28
CA ALA A 331 7.03 -14.69 23.20
C ALA A 331 5.54 -14.55 23.56
N THR A 332 4.91 -15.63 24.04
CA THR A 332 3.50 -15.59 24.48
C THR A 332 3.27 -14.59 25.63
N TRP A 333 4.18 -14.58 26.62
CA TRP A 333 4.09 -13.68 27.77
C TRP A 333 4.24 -12.20 27.37
N VAL A 334 5.16 -11.89 26.45
CA VAL A 334 5.35 -10.53 25.92
C VAL A 334 4.14 -10.08 25.11
N LEU A 335 3.60 -10.94 24.24
CA LEU A 335 2.39 -10.65 23.50
C LEU A 335 1.22 -10.37 24.44
N ASP A 336 0.95 -11.27 25.39
CA ASP A 336 -0.15 -11.13 26.36
C ASP A 336 -0.03 -9.84 27.19
N GLY A 337 1.21 -9.48 27.59
CA GLY A 337 1.48 -8.24 28.31
C GLY A 337 1.37 -6.97 27.47
N SER A 338 1.44 -7.11 26.15
CA SER A 338 1.36 -6.01 25.18
C SER A 338 0.04 -6.02 24.41
N CYS A 339 -1.01 -6.63 24.97
CA CYS A 339 -2.34 -6.69 24.37
C CYS A 339 -2.41 -7.41 23.02
N LEU A 340 -1.50 -8.34 22.77
CA LEU A 340 -1.45 -9.16 21.56
C LEU A 340 -1.66 -10.64 21.87
N LYS A 341 -2.07 -11.40 20.87
CA LYS A 341 -2.05 -12.87 20.84
C LYS A 341 -1.58 -13.34 19.46
N LYS A 342 -1.12 -14.58 19.36
CA LYS A 342 -0.85 -15.20 18.06
C LYS A 342 -2.18 -15.43 17.33
N GLY A 343 -2.23 -14.99 16.09
CA GLY A 343 -3.32 -15.22 15.15
C GLY A 343 -2.94 -16.30 14.15
N LYS A 344 -3.18 -16.00 12.87
CA LYS A 344 -2.93 -16.90 11.74
C LYS A 344 -1.48 -17.39 11.73
N LYS A 345 -1.32 -18.70 11.48
CA LYS A 345 -0.02 -19.37 11.41
C LYS A 345 0.30 -19.69 9.96
N THR A 346 1.46 -19.23 9.51
CA THR A 346 2.04 -19.59 8.22
C THR A 346 3.17 -20.59 8.44
N SER A 347 3.16 -21.68 7.66
CA SER A 347 4.24 -22.65 7.65
C SER A 347 5.07 -22.44 6.40
N PHE A 348 6.37 -22.31 6.59
CA PHE A 348 7.32 -22.27 5.50
C PHE A 348 7.96 -23.65 5.43
N THR A 349 8.22 -24.12 4.21
CA THR A 349 9.08 -25.27 3.97
C THR A 349 10.43 -24.68 3.61
N PRO A 350 11.36 -24.56 4.57
CA PRO A 350 12.65 -23.96 4.30
C PRO A 350 13.55 -24.87 3.47
#